data_AF-A0A9D2UY18-F1
#
_entry.id   AF-A0A9D2UY18-F1
#
_cell.length_a   1.000
_cell.length_b   1.000
_cell.length_c   1.000
_cell.angle_alpha   90.00
_cell.angle_beta   90.00
_cell.angle_gamma   90.00
#
_symmetry.space_group_name_H-M   'P 1'
#
loop_
_entity.id
_entity.type
_entity.pdbx_description
1 polymer ?
#
loop_
_entity_poly.entity_id
_entity_poly.type
_entity_poly.pdbx_seq_one_letter_code
_entity_poly.pdbx_strand_id
1 'polypeptide(L)'
;MQITEAIKHMCEKSGKGVVGASQALGKSRMYLSALISRGSYPRTDTLVQIAQACGYKLVLEGNGEKIELDPEPFVNQVVVEYDPSSIERPGN
;
A
#
# COMPACT_ATOMS: atom_id res chain seq x y z
N MET A 1 15.78 0.99 14.07
CA MET A 1 14.80 1.99 13.60
C MET A 1 13.46 1.30 13.47
N GLN A 2 12.42 1.84 14.09
CA GLN A 2 11.07 1.30 14.03
C GLN A 2 10.39 1.65 12.69
N ILE A 3 9.31 0.95 12.33
CA ILE A 3 8.62 1.12 11.03
C ILE A 3 8.16 2.57 10.82
N THR A 4 7.52 3.18 11.82
CA THR A 4 7.00 4.56 11.71
C THR A 4 8.12 5.59 11.60
N GLU A 5 9.25 5.36 12.26
CA GLU A 5 10.45 6.19 12.14
C GLU A 5 11.06 6.07 10.74
N ALA A 6 11.14 4.86 10.19
CA ALA A 6 11.63 4.62 8.84
C ALA A 6 10.74 5.30 7.79
N ILE A 7 9.40 5.20 7.93
CA ILE A 7 8.45 5.89 7.06
C ILE A 7 8.66 7.41 7.11
N LYS A 8 8.76 7.98 8.32
CA LYS A 8 9.00 9.41 8.50
C LYS A 8 10.32 9.83 7.84
N HIS A 9 11.39 9.07 8.08
CA HIS A 9 12.71 9.30 7.50
C HIS A 9 12.68 9.28 5.96
N MET A 10 12.06 8.25 5.36
CA MET A 10 11.92 8.16 3.90
C MET A 10 11.15 9.36 3.33
N CYS A 11 10.05 9.76 3.98
CA CYS A 11 9.25 10.91 3.55
C CYS A 11 10.09 12.20 3.56
N GLU A 12 10.86 12.44 4.61
CA GLU A 12 11.74 13.60 4.74
C GLU A 12 12.86 13.58 3.69
N LYS A 13 13.54 12.45 3.51
CA LYS A 13 14.63 12.30 2.53
C LYS A 13 14.18 12.39 1.08
N SER A 14 12.94 12.01 0.78
CA SER A 14 12.38 12.11 -0.56
C SER A 14 12.12 13.55 -1.03
N GLY A 15 12.24 14.55 -0.15
CA GLY A 15 11.91 15.95 -0.42
C GLY A 15 10.41 16.26 -0.47
N LYS A 16 9.53 15.24 -0.37
CA LYS A 16 8.07 15.41 -0.41
C LYS A 16 7.46 15.73 0.95
N GLY A 17 8.11 15.29 2.03
CA GLY A 17 7.52 15.28 3.38
C GLY A 17 6.32 14.34 3.48
N VAL A 18 5.77 14.21 4.69
CA VAL A 18 4.68 13.24 4.99
C VAL A 18 3.42 13.49 4.17
N VAL A 19 3.04 14.76 3.99
CA VAL A 19 1.84 15.14 3.23
C VAL A 19 2.03 14.90 1.73
N GLY A 20 3.17 15.33 1.18
CA GLY A 20 3.47 15.13 -0.24
C GLY A 20 3.59 13.64 -0.60
N ALA A 21 4.21 12.84 0.27
CA ALA A 21 4.25 11.38 0.11
C ALA A 21 2.85 10.76 0.16
N SER A 22 1.96 11.22 1.04
CA SER A 22 0.56 10.74 1.08
C SER A 22 -0.18 11.01 -0.23
N GLN A 23 0.04 12.18 -0.84
CA GLN A 23 -0.57 12.55 -2.11
C GLN A 23 0.03 11.76 -3.28
N ALA A 24 1.34 11.51 -3.27
CA ALA A 24 2.01 10.68 -4.29
C ALA A 24 1.48 9.23 -4.29
N LEU A 25 0.98 8.75 -3.15
CA LEU A 25 0.31 7.45 -3.02
C LEU A 25 -1.16 7.45 -3.46
N GLY A 26 -1.69 8.59 -3.93
CA GLY A 26 -3.10 8.74 -4.26
C GLY A 26 -4.03 8.68 -3.03
N LYS A 27 -3.50 8.92 -1.82
CA LYS A 27 -4.25 8.89 -0.56
C LYS A 27 -4.58 10.31 -0.08
N SER A 28 -5.42 10.39 0.96
CA SER A 28 -5.71 11.66 1.61
C SER A 28 -4.45 12.27 2.20
N ARG A 29 -4.37 13.61 2.24
CA ARG A 29 -3.21 14.35 2.80
C ARG A 29 -2.83 13.93 4.22
N MET A 30 -3.80 13.43 4.98
CA MET A 30 -3.65 13.03 6.38
C MET A 30 -3.31 11.56 6.57
N TYR A 31 -3.27 10.77 5.49
CA TYR A 31 -3.08 9.32 5.57
C TYR A 31 -1.81 8.93 6.33
N LEU A 32 -0.63 9.36 5.87
CA LEU A 32 0.63 9.00 6.54
C LEU A 32 0.78 9.68 7.89
N SER A 33 0.29 10.92 8.04
CA SER A 33 0.29 11.61 9.34
C SER A 33 -0.50 10.83 10.39
N ALA A 34 -1.69 10.33 10.03
CA ALA A 34 -2.52 9.52 10.91
C ALA A 34 -1.90 8.14 11.18
N LEU A 35 -1.29 7.51 10.16
CA LEU A 35 -0.60 6.24 10.31
C LEU A 35 0.55 6.34 11.31
N ILE A 36 1.37 7.40 11.19
CA ILE A 36 2.52 7.65 12.08
C ILE A 36 2.04 8.00 13.48
N SER A 37 1.09 8.93 13.64
CA SER A 37 0.65 9.40 14.95
C SER A 37 -0.06 8.34 15.78
N ARG A 38 -0.81 7.44 15.12
CA ARG A 38 -1.49 6.31 15.77
C ARG A 38 -0.55 5.17 16.12
N GLY A 39 0.69 5.17 15.63
CA GLY A 39 1.61 4.03 15.76
C GLY A 39 1.10 2.77 15.06
N SER A 40 0.18 2.89 14.11
CA SER A 40 -0.36 1.75 13.36
C SER A 40 0.62 1.30 12.28
N TYR A 41 0.78 -0.01 12.12
CA TYR A 41 1.70 -0.56 11.13
C TYR A 41 0.99 -0.78 9.79
N PRO A 42 1.55 -0.29 8.67
CA PRO A 42 1.02 -0.61 7.35
C PRO A 42 1.11 -2.11 7.08
N ARG A 43 0.22 -2.62 6.23
CA ARG A 43 0.43 -3.93 5.59
C ARG A 43 1.71 -3.89 4.74
N THR A 44 2.31 -5.05 4.49
CA THR A 44 3.55 -5.16 3.71
C THR A 44 3.45 -4.47 2.34
N ASP A 45 2.41 -4.73 1.55
CA ASP A 45 2.20 -4.08 0.23
C ASP A 45 2.19 -2.55 0.34
N THR A 46 1.58 -2.04 1.41
CA THR A 46 1.48 -0.61 1.67
C THR A 46 2.84 -0.03 2.03
N LEU A 47 3.66 -0.76 2.81
CA LEU A 47 5.01 -0.35 3.12
C LEU A 47 5.89 -0.28 1.86
N VAL A 48 5.76 -1.27 0.96
CA VAL A 48 6.45 -1.27 -0.34
C VAL A 48 6.05 -0.03 -1.15
N GLN A 49 4.75 0.24 -1.29
CA GLN A 49 4.25 1.42 -2.02
C GLN A 49 4.76 2.73 -1.41
N ILE A 50 4.76 2.85 -0.08
CA ILE A 50 5.31 4.03 0.63
C ILE A 50 6.80 4.21 0.30
N ALA A 51 7.58 3.13 0.36
CA ALA A 51 9.00 3.19 0.03
C ALA A 51 9.21 3.65 -1.42
N GLN A 52 8.52 3.03 -2.38
CA GLN A 52 8.61 3.39 -3.80
C GLN A 52 8.22 4.85 -4.07
N ALA A 53 7.13 5.34 -3.46
CA ALA A 53 6.71 6.74 -3.58
C ALA A 53 7.76 7.73 -3.01
N CYS A 54 8.56 7.28 -2.05
CA CYS A 54 9.68 8.03 -1.47
C CYS A 54 11.00 7.84 -2.23
N GLY A 55 11.06 7.01 -3.27
CA GLY A 55 12.29 6.71 -4.02
C GLY A 55 13.17 5.62 -3.39
N TYR A 56 12.59 4.79 -2.53
CA TYR A 56 13.26 3.66 -1.86
C TYR A 56 12.76 2.32 -2.42
N LYS A 57 13.55 1.28 -2.19
CA LYS A 57 13.20 -0.13 -2.41
C LYS A 57 13.06 -0.80 -1.04
N LEU A 58 12.09 -1.70 -0.88
CA LEU A 58 12.01 -2.55 0.30
C LEU A 58 12.75 -3.86 0.00
N VAL A 59 13.74 -4.20 0.82
CA VAL A 59 14.63 -5.35 0.59
C VAL A 59 14.66 -6.21 1.85
N LEU A 60 14.46 -7.52 1.69
CA LEU A 60 14.83 -8.51 2.69
C LEU A 60 16.30 -8.85 2.48
N GLU A 61 17.09 -8.74 3.54
CA GLU A 61 18.53 -9.03 3.51
C GLU A 61 18.86 -10.05 4.58
N GLY A 62 19.50 -11.14 4.19
CA GLY A 62 19.84 -12.27 5.06
C GLY A 62 20.48 -13.39 4.26
N ASN A 63 21.14 -14.35 4.91
CA ASN A 63 21.75 -15.52 4.26
C ASN A 63 22.70 -15.21 3.08
N GLY A 64 23.28 -14.01 3.03
CA GLY A 64 24.11 -13.57 1.89
C GLY A 64 23.34 -13.18 0.63
N GLU A 65 22.00 -13.09 0.70
CA GLU A 65 21.12 -12.67 -0.40
C GLU A 65 20.37 -11.38 -0.07
N LYS A 66 19.90 -10.73 -1.14
CA LYS A 66 19.01 -9.56 -1.08
C LYS A 66 17.82 -9.84 -1.99
N ILE A 67 16.62 -9.80 -1.42
CA ILE A 67 15.36 -10.01 -2.13
C ILE A 67 14.61 -8.68 -2.13
N GLU A 68 14.49 -8.06 -3.30
CA GLU A 68 13.68 -6.85 -3.48
C GLU A 68 12.19 -7.22 -3.53
N LEU A 69 11.36 -6.46 -2.82
CA LEU A 69 9.91 -6.67 -2.75
C LEU A 69 9.18 -5.67 -3.65
N ASP A 70 8.27 -6.20 -4.45
CA ASP A 70 7.30 -5.46 -5.25
C ASP A 70 5.89 -5.60 -4.67
N PRO A 71 5.00 -4.60 -4.85
CA PRO A 71 3.63 -4.72 -4.41
C PRO A 71 2.87 -5.67 -5.35
N GLU A 72 2.01 -6.52 -4.79
CA GLU A 72 1.12 -7.36 -5.58
C GLU A 72 0.23 -6.50 -6.50
N PRO A 73 0.02 -6.90 -7.76
CA PRO A 73 -0.92 -6.22 -8.64
C PRO A 73 -2.32 -6.34 -8.06
N PHE A 74 -3.08 -5.25 -8.07
CA PHE A 74 -4.51 -5.29 -7.76
C PHE A 74 -5.22 -6.15 -8.82
N VAL A 75 -5.48 -7.41 -8.51
CA VAL A 75 -6.43 -8.22 -9.26
C VAL A 75 -7.82 -7.71 -8.88
N ASN A 76 -8.44 -6.93 -9.77
CA ASN A 76 -9.86 -6.66 -9.68
C ASN A 76 -10.56 -8.01 -9.70
N GLN A 77 -11.18 -8.37 -8.58
CA GLN A 77 -12.06 -9.52 -8.48
C GLN A 77 -13.09 -9.39 -9.61
N VAL A 78 -13.07 -10.33 -10.55
CA VAL A 78 -13.95 -10.35 -11.71
C VAL A 78 -15.38 -10.15 -11.21
N VAL A 79 -16.00 -9.03 -11.60
CA VAL A 79 -17.43 -8.85 -11.44
C VAL A 79 -18.05 -9.89 -12.36
N VAL A 80 -18.51 -11.00 -11.79
CA VAL A 80 -19.37 -11.92 -12.52
C VAL A 80 -20.64 -11.11 -12.76
N GLU A 81 -20.85 -10.67 -14.00
CA GLU A 81 -22.13 -10.03 -14.35
C GLU A 81 -23.24 -11.03 -14.05
N TYR A 82 -24.00 -10.73 -13.02
CA TYR A 82 -25.18 -11.49 -12.65
C TYR A 82 -26.23 -11.24 -13.73
N ASP A 83 -26.58 -12.27 -14.50
CA ASP A 83 -27.71 -12.22 -15.42
C ASP A 83 -29.01 -12.56 -14.66
N PRO A 84 -29.87 -11.56 -14.38
CA PRO A 84 -31.14 -11.78 -13.66
C PRO A 84 -32.14 -12.63 -14.45
N SER A 85 -31.92 -12.87 -15.75
CA SER A 85 -32.78 -13.72 -16.58
C SER A 85 -32.59 -15.22 -16.33
N SER A 86 -31.52 -15.61 -15.63
CA SER A 86 -31.22 -17.01 -15.28
C SER A 86 -32.05 -17.56 -14.11
N ILE A 87 -32.91 -16.75 -13.48
CA ILE A 87 -33.85 -17.26 -12.47
C ILE A 87 -35.03 -17.91 -13.19
N GLU A 88 -34.99 -19.24 -13.36
CA GLU A 88 -36.20 -20.01 -13.60
C GLU A 88 -37.14 -19.84 -12.40
N ARG A 89 -38.20 -19.05 -12.57
CA ARG A 89 -39.26 -18.96 -11.57
C ARG A 89 -39.98 -20.32 -11.56
N PRO A 90 -40.11 -20.98 -10.40
CA PRO A 90 -40.88 -22.22 -10.33
C PRO A 90 -42.31 -21.95 -10.82
N GLY A 91 -42.74 -22.77 -11.78
CA GLY A 91 -44.07 -22.71 -12.39
C GLY A 91 -45.18 -22.83 -11.35
N ASN A 92 -46.25 -22.10 -11.62
CA ASN A 92 -47.43 -21.87 -10.78
C ASN A 92 -48.16 -23.15 -10.34
#